data_AF-A0A4R5D892-F1
#
_entry.id   AF-A0A4R5D892-F1
#
_cell.length_a   1.000
_cell.length_b   1.000
_cell.length_c   1.000
_cell.angle_alpha   90.00
_cell.angle_beta   90.00
_cell.angle_gamma   90.00
#
_symmetry.space_group_name_H-M   'P 1'
#
loop_
_entity.id
_entity.type
_entity.pdbx_description
1 polymer ?
#
loop_
_entity_poly.entity_id
_entity_poly.type
_entity_poly.pdbx_seq_one_letter_code
_entity_poly.pdbx_strand_id
1 'polypeptide(L)'
;MEIAYFKRHQTEGIYDYYKVFGGDGQTIDGYQEVINFLNPEPIIYVQHNQPYDPKNPDKKFNLTGTWCTYEVGELISKEEYDEAYKKATDNDKFQIM
;
A
#
# COMPACT_ATOMS: atom_id res chain seq x y z
N MET A 1 -16.03 -1.83 -5.79
CA MET A 1 -14.56 -1.92 -5.70
C MET A 1 -14.12 -0.65 -5.02
N GLU A 2 -13.57 -0.78 -3.82
CA GLU A 2 -13.37 0.34 -2.90
C GLU A 2 -11.89 0.73 -2.87
N ILE A 3 -11.63 2.02 -2.65
CA ILE A 3 -10.28 2.56 -2.48
C ILE A 3 -10.21 3.16 -1.09
N ALA A 4 -9.23 2.72 -0.31
CA ALA A 4 -8.95 3.27 1.00
C ALA A 4 -7.56 3.90 1.04
N TYR A 5 -7.43 4.97 1.82
CA TYR A 5 -6.17 5.63 2.07
C TYR A 5 -5.91 5.65 3.58
N PHE A 6 -4.70 5.29 3.98
CA PHE A 6 -4.28 5.36 5.38
C PHE A 6 -2.80 5.68 5.48
N LYS A 7 -2.37 6.11 6.67
CA LYS A 7 -0.96 6.24 7.02
C LYS A 7 -0.63 5.39 8.24
N ARG A 8 0.63 4.99 8.36
CA ARG A 8 1.13 4.27 9.52
C ARG A 8 2.42 4.91 10.00
N HIS A 9 2.47 5.23 11.28
CA HIS A 9 3.69 5.71 11.91
C HIS A 9 4.77 4.62 11.90
N GLN A 10 5.99 4.99 11.52
CA GLN A 10 7.14 4.10 11.52
C GLN A 10 8.09 4.43 12.68
N THR A 11 8.66 5.63 12.68
CA THR A 11 9.56 6.14 13.74
C THR A 11 9.74 7.65 13.59
N GLU A 12 10.14 8.37 14.65
CA GLU A 12 10.58 9.79 14.59
C GLU A 12 9.63 10.77 13.84
N GLY A 13 8.34 10.45 13.76
CA GLY A 13 7.36 11.27 13.02
C GLY A 13 7.33 11.01 11.51
N ILE A 14 8.04 9.98 11.05
CA ILE A 14 7.99 9.43 9.70
C ILE A 14 6.80 8.48 9.59
N TYR A 15 6.03 8.63 8.51
CA TYR A 15 4.87 7.83 8.19
C TYR A 15 5.06 7.14 6.84
N ASP A 16 4.56 5.92 6.73
CA ASP A 16 4.27 5.31 5.44
C ASP A 16 2.84 5.65 5.04
N TYR A 17 2.63 5.92 3.76
CA TYR A 17 1.33 6.25 3.20
C TYR A 17 0.88 5.14 2.26
N TYR A 18 -0.39 4.80 2.35
CA TYR A 18 -0.95 3.63 1.70
C TYR A 18 -2.19 3.99 0.91
N LYS A 19 -2.27 3.44 -0.31
CA LYS A 19 -3.47 3.38 -1.12
C LYS A 19 -3.80 1.92 -1.36
N VAL A 20 -4.92 1.46 -0.84
CA VAL A 20 -5.39 0.10 -1.01
C VAL A 20 -6.59 0.09 -1.94
N PHE A 21 -6.54 -0.83 -2.90
CA PHE A 21 -7.58 -1.08 -3.87
C PHE A 21 -8.12 -2.49 -3.66
N GLY A 22 -9.41 -2.59 -3.37
CA GLY A 22 -10.06 -3.84 -2.94
C GLY A 22 -10.93 -3.57 -1.72
N GLY A 23 -12.12 -4.17 -1.69
CA GLY A 23 -13.05 -4.03 -0.55
C GLY A 23 -12.77 -5.05 0.56
N ASP A 24 -13.71 -5.17 1.50
CA ASP A 24 -13.69 -6.21 2.52
C ASP A 24 -13.63 -7.60 1.88
N GLY A 25 -12.50 -8.29 2.10
CA GLY A 25 -12.25 -9.62 1.56
C GLY A 25 -11.55 -9.64 0.20
N GLN A 26 -10.66 -10.63 0.10
CA GLN A 26 -10.04 -11.28 -1.07
C GLN A 26 -10.47 -10.78 -2.46
N THR A 27 -10.13 -9.55 -2.81
CA THR A 27 -10.32 -9.05 -4.17
C THR A 27 -9.23 -9.67 -5.04
N ILE A 28 -9.61 -10.50 -6.02
CA ILE A 28 -8.69 -11.23 -6.92
C ILE A 28 -7.71 -10.28 -7.62
N ASP A 29 -8.11 -9.02 -7.84
CA ASP A 29 -7.31 -7.97 -8.48
C ASP A 29 -6.96 -6.81 -7.51
N GLY A 30 -6.99 -7.07 -6.20
CA GLY A 30 -6.63 -6.07 -5.19
C GLY A 30 -5.13 -5.75 -5.19
N TYR A 31 -4.79 -4.53 -4.84
CA TYR A 31 -3.39 -4.10 -4.67
C TYR A 31 -3.24 -3.06 -3.56
N GLN A 32 -2.02 -2.90 -3.07
CA GLN A 32 -1.61 -1.86 -2.15
C GLN A 32 -0.42 -1.13 -2.76
N GLU A 33 -0.54 0.18 -2.91
CA GLU A 33 0.57 1.08 -3.21
C GLU A 33 1.05 1.70 -1.90
N VAL A 34 2.37 1.69 -1.68
CA VAL A 34 3.00 2.18 -0.46
C VAL A 34 4.03 3.22 -0.81
N ILE A 35 3.99 4.35 -0.09
CA ILE A 35 5.01 5.40 -0.12
C ILE A 35 5.76 5.33 1.20
N ASN A 36 7.04 4.95 1.14
CA ASN A 36 7.89 4.79 2.32
C ASN A 36 8.92 5.93 2.40
N PHE A 37 8.94 6.60 3.55
CA PHE A 37 9.85 7.72 3.85
C PHE A 37 10.96 7.35 4.84
N LEU A 38 11.14 6.06 5.14
CA LEU A 38 12.17 5.60 6.07
C LEU A 38 13.58 5.69 5.47
N ASN A 39 13.66 5.70 4.14
CA ASN A 39 14.91 5.83 3.40
C ASN A 39 15.24 7.31 3.12
N PRO A 40 16.52 7.68 2.93
CA PRO A 40 16.91 9.04 2.53
C PRO A 40 16.21 9.52 1.26
N GLU A 41 15.89 8.58 0.37
CA GLU A 41 15.08 8.78 -0.83
C GLU A 41 13.77 8.00 -0.66
N PRO A 42 12.60 8.64 -0.83
CA PRO A 42 11.32 7.95 -0.72
C PRO A 42 11.20 6.81 -1.74
N ILE A 43 10.71 5.66 -1.28
CA ILE A 43 10.47 4.48 -2.13
C ILE A 43 8.96 4.32 -2.32
N ILE A 44 8.52 4.14 -3.56
CA ILE A 44 7.15 3.74 -3.87
C ILE A 44 7.17 2.33 -4.43
N TYR A 45 6.36 1.44 -3.87
CA TYR A 45 6.20 0.08 -4.38
C TYR A 45 4.72 -0.32 -4.39
N VAL A 46 4.38 -1.24 -5.30
CA VAL A 46 3.02 -1.76 -5.47
C VAL A 46 3.02 -3.25 -5.21
N GLN A 47 2.25 -3.68 -4.22
CA GLN A 47 2.02 -5.08 -3.90
C GLN A 47 0.65 -5.52 -4.40
N HIS A 48 0.63 -6.45 -5.35
CA HIS A 48 -0.61 -7.07 -5.83
C HIS A 48 -0.96 -8.30 -5.01
N ASN A 49 -2.26 -8.58 -4.87
CA ASN A 49 -2.72 -9.89 -4.44
C ASN A 49 -2.24 -10.96 -5.44
N GLN A 50 -1.87 -12.14 -4.96
CA GLN A 50 -1.51 -13.22 -5.87
C GLN A 50 -2.73 -13.67 -6.67
N PRO A 51 -2.59 -13.90 -7.99
CA PRO A 51 -3.68 -14.43 -8.79
C PRO A 51 -4.08 -15.81 -8.27
N TYR A 52 -5.38 -16.10 -8.27
CA TYR A 52 -5.90 -17.42 -7.97
C TYR A 52 -5.23 -18.47 -8.87
N ASP A 53 -4.50 -19.44 -8.30
CA ASP A 53 -3.95 -20.56 -9.06
C ASP A 53 -4.90 -21.78 -8.98
N PRO A 54 -5.61 -22.10 -10.08
CA PRO A 54 -6.59 -23.17 -10.13
C PRO A 54 -5.98 -24.58 -10.00
N LYS A 55 -4.65 -24.72 -10.13
CA LYS A 55 -3.96 -26.00 -9.92
C LYS A 55 -3.71 -26.29 -8.45
N ASN A 56 -3.82 -25.27 -7.59
CA ASN A 56 -3.67 -25.38 -6.14
C ASN A 56 -4.79 -24.60 -5.43
N PRO A 57 -6.06 -25.00 -5.57
CA PRO A 57 -7.20 -24.28 -4.98
C PRO A 57 -7.17 -24.23 -3.45
N ASP A 58 -6.46 -25.18 -2.81
CA ASP A 58 -6.29 -25.26 -1.36
C ASP A 58 -5.10 -24.45 -0.83
N LYS A 59 -4.22 -23.96 -1.71
CA LYS A 59 -3.33 -22.86 -1.32
C LYS A 59 -4.25 -21.66 -1.15
N LYS A 60 -4.64 -21.41 0.10
CA LYS A 60 -5.11 -20.08 0.50
C LYS A 60 -3.94 -19.14 0.22
N PHE A 61 -3.90 -18.59 -1.00
CA PHE A 61 -2.89 -17.61 -1.40
C PHE A 61 -2.96 -16.51 -0.34
N ASN A 62 -1.91 -16.42 0.48
CA ASN A 62 -1.97 -15.75 1.77
C ASN A 62 -2.43 -14.30 1.59
N LEU A 63 -3.67 -14.04 1.96
CA LEU A 63 -4.32 -12.74 1.93
C LEU A 63 -3.95 -11.89 3.15
N THR A 64 -2.66 -11.83 3.47
CA THR A 64 -2.23 -11.35 4.79
C THR A 64 -1.47 -10.03 4.75
N GLY A 65 -1.17 -9.48 3.57
CA GLY A 65 -0.46 -8.18 3.47
C GLY A 65 -1.44 -7.00 3.37
N THR A 66 -2.14 -6.94 2.24
CA THR A 66 -2.95 -5.81 1.80
C THR A 66 -4.03 -5.40 2.81
N TRP A 67 -4.71 -6.37 3.42
CA TRP A 67 -5.85 -6.11 4.30
C TRP A 67 -5.46 -5.99 5.78
N CYS A 68 -4.50 -6.79 6.27
CA CYS A 68 -3.99 -6.64 7.65
C CYS A 68 -3.35 -5.27 7.89
N THR A 69 -2.91 -4.57 6.84
CA THR A 69 -2.37 -3.22 6.95
C THR A 69 -3.48 -2.16 7.07
N TYR A 70 -4.67 -2.41 6.52
CA TYR A 70 -5.82 -1.51 6.61
C TYR A 70 -6.33 -1.36 8.06
N GLU A 71 -6.41 -2.47 8.81
CA GLU A 71 -6.94 -2.45 10.20
C GLU A 71 -6.04 -1.73 11.22
N VAL A 72 -4.76 -1.50 10.88
CA VAL A 72 -3.76 -0.91 11.79
C VAL A 72 -3.35 0.51 11.42
N GLY A 73 -3.86 1.04 10.30
CA GLY A 73 -3.55 2.37 9.80
C GLY A 73 -4.52 3.45 10.30
N GLU A 74 -4.04 4.69 10.38
CA GLU A 74 -4.90 5.86 10.54
C GLU A 74 -5.47 6.24 9.17
N LEU A 75 -6.81 6.30 9.04
CA LEU A 75 -7.46 6.72 7.80
C LEU A 75 -7.10 8.17 7.45
N ILE A 76 -6.77 8.40 6.19
CA ILE A 76 -6.44 9.73 5.65
C ILE A 76 -7.31 10.05 4.44
N SER A 77 -7.28 11.31 4.01
CA SER A 77 -7.93 11.70 2.76
C SER A 77 -7.06 11.34 1.54
N LYS A 78 -7.68 11.33 0.36
CA LYS A 78 -6.96 11.17 -0.90
C LYS A 78 -5.95 12.30 -1.11
N GLU A 79 -6.31 13.52 -0.71
CA GLU A 79 -5.45 14.71 -0.86
C GLU A 79 -4.16 14.57 -0.04
N GLU A 80 -4.25 14.06 1.19
CA GLU A 80 -3.07 13.79 2.02
C GLU A 80 -2.15 12.74 1.39
N TYR A 81 -2.74 11.69 0.81
CA TYR A 81 -1.99 10.68 0.05
C TYR A 81 -1.30 11.29 -1.19
N ASP A 82 -2.03 12.07 -1.98
CA ASP A 82 -1.48 12.70 -3.19
C ASP A 82 -0.35 13.68 -2.86
N GLU A 83 -0.42 14.40 -1.74
CA GLU A 83 0.67 15.25 -1.26
C GLU A 83 1.92 14.44 -0.89
N ALA A 84 1.74 13.31 -0.20
CA ALA A 84 2.84 12.39 0.11
C ALA A 84 3.45 11.81 -1.18
N TYR A 85 2.61 11.42 -2.14
CA TYR A 85 3.04 10.90 -3.44
C TYR A 85 3.86 11.95 -4.18
N LYS A 86 3.35 13.18 -4.27
CA LYS A 86 4.05 14.29 -4.89
C LYS A 86 5.41 14.51 -4.23
N LYS A 87 5.49 14.59 -2.91
CA LYS A 87 6.74 14.74 -2.15
C LYS A 87 7.74 13.61 -2.44
N ALA A 88 7.26 12.38 -2.58
CA ALA A 88 8.10 11.24 -2.92
C ALA A 88 8.67 11.34 -4.34
N THR A 89 7.89 11.87 -5.29
CA THR A 89 8.27 12.03 -6.70
C THR A 89 8.96 13.34 -7.06
N ASP A 90 8.93 14.37 -6.20
CA ASP A 90 9.52 15.70 -6.45
C ASP A 90 11.07 15.68 -6.30
N ASN A 91 11.64 14.58 -5.83
CA ASN A 91 13.09 14.39 -5.73
C ASN A 91 13.63 13.76 -7.03
N ASP A 92 14.62 14.41 -7.66
CA ASP A 92 15.36 13.97 -8.87
C ASP A 92 16.08 12.60 -8.75
N LYS A 93 15.90 11.87 -7.63
CA LYS A 93 16.58 10.60 -7.31
C LYS A 93 15.62 9.45 -7.01
N PHE A 94 14.35 9.59 -7.37
CA PHE A 94 13.32 8.59 -7.13
C PHE A 94 13.64 7.22 -7.75
N GLN A 95 13.44 6.14 -6.98
CA GLN A 95 13.57 4.74 -7.43
C GLN A 95 12.21 4.02 -7.35
N ILE A 96 11.76 3.49 -8.49
CA ILE A 96 10.61 2.57 -8.58
C ILE A 96 11.17 1.15 -8.49
N MET A 97 10.71 0.35 -7.53
CA MET A 97 11.05 -1.07 -7.40
C MET A 97 9.84 -1.98 -7.53
#